data_AF-A0A426XB65-F1
#
_entry.id   AF-A0A426XB65-F1
#
_cell.length_a   1.000
_cell.length_b   1.000
_cell.length_c   1.000
_cell.angle_alpha   90.00
_cell.angle_beta   90.00
_cell.angle_gamma   90.00
#
_symmetry.space_group_name_H-M   'P 1'
#
loop_
_entity.id
_entity.type
_entity.pdbx_description
1 polymer ?
#
loop_
_entity_poly.entity_id
_entity_poly.type
_entity_poly.pdbx_seq_one_letter_code
_entity_poly.pdbx_strand_id
1 'polypeptide(L)' 'KDLFLATVLPTDDDAILFDLRQEAVNVSLHNLKTYPFVKDGLEKKTLKLIGAHYNFVVGSFDVWEI' A
#
# COMPACT_ATOMS: atom_id res chain seq x y z
N LYS A 1 -20.26 -25.72 -19.39
CA LYS A 1 -20.08 -25.52 -17.93
C LYS A 1 -19.19 -24.33 -17.79
N ASP A 2 -19.84 -23.22 -17.54
CA ASP A 2 -19.48 -21.94 -18.11
C ASP A 2 -18.30 -21.30 -17.44
N LEU A 3 -17.44 -20.76 -18.30
CA LEU A 3 -16.35 -19.87 -18.00
C LEU A 3 -16.94 -18.53 -17.56
N PHE A 4 -17.36 -18.43 -16.31
CA PHE A 4 -17.65 -17.15 -15.67
C PHE A 4 -16.43 -16.75 -14.84
N LEU A 5 -15.38 -16.29 -15.53
CA LEU A 5 -14.45 -15.33 -14.94
C LEU A 5 -15.22 -14.01 -14.83
N ALA A 6 -15.95 -13.85 -13.73
CA ALA A 6 -16.52 -12.57 -13.36
C ALA A 6 -15.35 -11.64 -12.99
N THR A 7 -14.82 -10.92 -13.97
CA THR A 7 -14.13 -9.67 -13.71
C THR A 7 -15.17 -8.73 -13.12
N VAL A 8 -15.23 -8.66 -11.80
CA VAL A 8 -15.99 -7.64 -11.08
C VAL A 8 -15.46 -6.29 -11.56
N LEU A 9 -16.27 -5.57 -12.31
CA LEU A 9 -16.01 -4.16 -12.64
C LEU A 9 -15.90 -3.41 -11.32
N PRO A 10 -14.88 -2.54 -11.11
CA PRO A 10 -14.76 -1.81 -9.86
C PRO A 10 -16.02 -0.97 -9.68
N THR A 11 -16.75 -1.18 -8.58
CA THR A 11 -17.79 -0.23 -8.19
C THR A 11 -17.09 1.06 -7.74
N ASP A 12 -17.75 2.22 -7.82
CA ASP A 12 -17.15 3.49 -7.36
C ASP A 12 -16.64 3.38 -5.89
N ASP A 13 -17.25 2.50 -5.09
CA ASP A 13 -16.83 2.14 -3.73
C ASP A 13 -15.46 1.44 -3.68
N ASP A 14 -15.12 0.61 -4.68
CA ASP A 14 -13.82 -0.09 -4.73
C ASP A 14 -12.67 0.89 -4.96
N ALA A 15 -12.89 1.92 -5.79
CA ALA A 15 -11.92 2.99 -6.02
C ALA A 15 -11.72 3.85 -4.76
N ILE A 16 -12.81 4.26 -4.10
CA ILE A 16 -12.76 5.00 -2.84
C ILE A 16 -12.02 4.19 -1.77
N LEU A 17 -12.30 2.89 -1.68
CA LEU A 17 -11.65 2.00 -0.72
C LEU A 17 -10.16 1.77 -1.02
N PHE A 18 -9.76 1.81 -2.30
CA PHE A 18 -8.35 1.76 -2.68
C PHE A 18 -7.59 3.02 -2.19
N ASP A 19 -8.14 4.21 -2.44
CA ASP A 19 -7.53 5.48 -2.03
C ASP A 19 -7.38 5.58 -0.51
N LEU A 20 -8.41 5.16 0.25
CA LEU A 20 -8.37 5.13 1.72
C LEU A 20 -7.29 4.19 2.26
N ARG A 21 -7.12 3.02 1.63
CA ARG A 21 -6.05 2.07 2.04
C ARG A 21 -4.69 2.67 1.76
N GLN A 22 -4.50 3.31 0.61
CA GLN A 22 -3.25 3.97 0.28
C GLN A 22 -2.94 5.12 1.25
N GLU A 23 -3.94 5.94 1.59
CA GLU A 23 -3.81 7.03 2.55
C GLU A 23 -3.45 6.49 3.95
N ALA A 24 -4.10 5.43 4.42
CA ALA A 24 -3.81 4.83 5.72
C ALA A 24 -2.37 4.31 5.81
N VAL A 25 -1.85 3.72 4.73
CA VAL A 25 -0.44 3.32 4.62
C VAL A 25 0.46 4.55 4.65
N ASN A 26 0.13 5.61 3.94
CA ASN A 26 0.92 6.84 3.90
C ASN A 26 1.03 7.51 5.28
N VAL A 27 -0.09 7.61 6.02
CA VAL A 27 -0.11 8.13 7.39
C VAL A 27 0.79 7.29 8.30
N SER A 28 0.71 5.96 8.21
CA SER A 28 1.53 5.06 9.00
C SER A 28 3.03 5.23 8.71
N LEU A 29 3.40 5.38 7.44
CA LEU A 29 4.78 5.62 7.03
C LEU A 29 5.28 6.98 7.49
N HIS A 30 4.43 8.02 7.45
CA HIS A 30 4.78 9.33 7.98
C HIS A 30 5.06 9.26 9.50
N ASN A 31 4.21 8.55 10.25
CA ASN A 31 4.41 8.32 11.68
C ASN A 31 5.74 7.59 11.94
N LEU A 32 6.07 6.57 11.14
CA LEU A 32 7.34 5.86 11.25
C LEU A 32 8.55 6.78 11.03
N LYS A 33 8.47 7.76 10.12
CA LYS A 33 9.53 8.75 9.89
C LYS A 33 9.80 9.66 11.11
N THR A 34 8.86 9.75 12.06
CA THR A 34 9.04 10.59 13.26
C THR A 34 9.91 9.95 14.35
N TYR A 35 10.11 8.63 14.30
CA TYR A 35 10.92 7.95 15.30
C TYR A 35 12.43 8.21 15.07
N PRO A 36 13.21 8.55 16.11
CA PRO A 36 14.62 8.94 15.95
C PRO A 36 15.47 7.88 15.22
N PHE A 37 15.27 6.59 15.52
CA PHE A 37 16.03 5.51 14.89
C PHE A 37 15.70 5.31 13.40
N VAL A 38 14.43 5.51 13.01
CA VAL A 38 13.98 5.41 11.62
C VAL A 38 14.51 6.59 10.83
N LYS A 39 14.39 7.80 11.39
CA LYS A 39 14.91 9.03 10.78
C LYS A 39 16.41 8.93 10.53
N ASP A 40 17.19 8.56 11.55
CA ASP A 40 18.63 8.36 11.44
C ASP A 40 18.99 7.33 10.37
N GLY A 41 18.25 6.20 10.31
CA GLY A 41 18.48 5.16 9.32
C GLY A 41 18.18 5.61 7.88
N LEU A 42 17.14 6.43 7.71
CA LEU A 42 16.79 7.02 6.41
C LEU A 42 17.84 8.05 5.95
N GLU A 43 18.28 8.94 6.85
CA GLU A 43 19.32 9.94 6.55
C GLU A 43 20.67 9.30 6.22
N LYS A 44 21.04 8.24 6.95
CA LYS A 44 22.26 7.45 6.72
C LYS A 44 22.14 6.47 5.55
N LYS A 45 20.98 6.38 4.90
CA LYS A 45 20.66 5.43 3.82
C LYS A 45 20.89 3.96 4.19
N THR A 46 20.86 3.63 5.48
CA THR A 46 20.97 2.26 5.98
C THR A 46 19.60 1.58 6.11
N LEU A 47 18.53 2.37 6.04
CA LEU A 47 17.14 1.92 6.09
C LEU A 47 16.36 2.51 4.91
N LYS A 48 15.50 1.70 4.29
CA LYS A 48 14.51 2.14 3.30
C LYS A 48 13.12 1.83 3.82
N LEU A 49 12.20 2.77 3.66
CA LEU A 49 10.80 2.63 4.06
C LEU A 49 9.93 2.55 2.80
N ILE A 50 9.12 1.50 2.69
CA ILE A 50 8.31 1.22 1.49
C ILE A 50 6.88 0.93 1.95
N GLY A 51 5.90 1.56 1.32
CA GLY A 51 4.49 1.23 1.47
C GLY A 51 4.12 0.10 0.53
N ALA A 52 3.30 -0.83 1.02
CA ALA A 52 2.85 -1.93 0.19
C ALA A 52 1.42 -2.35 0.49
N HIS A 53 0.73 -2.80 -0.54
CA HIS A 53 -0.59 -3.41 -0.47
C HIS A 53 -0.55 -4.75 -1.18
N TYR A 54 -0.98 -5.80 -0.48
CA TYR A 54 -1.09 -7.14 -1.04
C TYR A 54 -2.54 -7.47 -1.35
N ASN A 55 -2.83 -7.80 -2.60
CA ASN A 55 -4.15 -8.28 -3.02
C ASN A 55 -4.21 -9.80 -2.87
N PHE A 56 -4.92 -10.28 -1.86
CA PHE A 56 -5.07 -11.71 -1.59
C PHE A 56 -5.87 -12.48 -2.65
N VAL A 57 -6.72 -11.80 -3.42
CA VAL A 57 -7.58 -12.44 -4.43
C VAL A 57 -6.80 -12.72 -5.71
N VAL A 58 -6.00 -11.75 -6.15
CA VAL A 58 -5.22 -11.84 -7.40
C VAL A 58 -3.79 -12.34 -7.15
N GLY A 59 -3.30 -12.26 -5.90
CA GLY A 59 -1.91 -12.58 -5.56
C GLY A 59 -0.92 -11.54 -6.07
N SER A 60 -1.34 -10.27 -6.15
CA SER A 60 -0.47 -9.16 -6.59
C SER A 60 0.02 -8.33 -5.41
N PHE A 61 1.19 -7.71 -5.59
CA PHE A 61 1.81 -6.85 -4.60
C PHE A 61 2.13 -5.49 -5.22
N ASP A 62 1.42 -4.47 -4.76
CA ASP A 62 1.60 -3.10 -5.19
C ASP A 62 2.48 -2.38 -4.17
N VAL A 63 3.58 -1.79 -4.63
CA VAL A 63 4.50 -1.04 -3.80
C VAL A 63 4.56 0.40 -4.26
N TRP A 64 4.68 1.33 -3.32
CA TRP A 64 4.97 2.71 -3.64
C TRP A 64 5.90 3.32 -2.61
N GLU A 65 6.69 4.28 -3.08
CA GLU A 65 7.59 5.08 -2.28
C GLU A 65 6.98 6.46 -2.07
N ILE A 66 7.13 7.01 -0.86
CA ILE A 66 6.66 8.36 -0.47
C ILE A 66 7.85 9.26 -0.20
#